data_AF-A0AA39F1A7-F1
#
_entry.id   AF-A0AA39F1A7-F1
#
_cell.length_a   1.000
_cell.length_b   1.000
_cell.length_c   1.000
_cell.angle_alpha   90.00
_cell.angle_beta   90.00
_cell.angle_gamma   90.00
#
_symmetry.space_group_name_H-M   'P 1'
#
loop_
_entity.id
_entity.type
_entity.pdbx_description
1 polymer ?
#
loop_
_entity_poly.entity_id
_entity_poly.type
_entity_poly.pdbx_seq_one_letter_code
_entity_poly.pdbx_strand_id
1 'polypeptide(L)'
;MVVKRRVPAATANGHTSARDITCESILTDPLTILKDKIEATIDSAINEINNNLNETNKRIDNISEKLINASEEFSQTIYNRVIRELKKMNEKLNNLTVPHDVTSKNDSHVDFTECKKISESMDLLALIAYSNMSYCVIEKIEFGDGYSESIKKIADDVLANLSSIRNDINNCSDNFNFNIKSNAKTIVCLNNGKTTMIYRYLEKDENTIKPTIAIDYSFARKTGKNWIKNYIHFWEIGNLTPSLIAAAINGALSLHSAEQILLIIMIDLSKPETLWSTLERSLTTIRSAIKIVHSEKTINELKKSRLNKLKNPTNNSQIIDPLPYKTCIVAGKYDQFKNFKLATKKLVGQTLRQISYTTLSHLQYYSSKDSHLARKMKDILSHYVSSSSSSNENNYKKEYSCDYEQPLLIPIDSESLNDIHLNNYSSTQSSSIIDMIKHIYLSEYPDNEKLINEMNFENPSNDPNFNEPIIDKLLSQREEEIAINLQEMIEGNLPKPIINDPH
;
A
#
# COMPACT_ATOMS: atom_id res chain seq x y z
N MET A 1 48.23 -24.41 -29.30
CA MET A 1 48.82 -23.49 -30.31
C MET A 1 47.83 -23.40 -31.47
N VAL A 2 47.44 -22.17 -31.89
CA VAL A 2 46.60 -21.80 -33.06
C VAL A 2 45.09 -22.11 -32.90
N VAL A 3 44.11 -21.19 -32.78
CA VAL A 3 43.82 -19.79 -33.19
C VAL A 3 43.61 -19.56 -34.69
N LYS A 4 42.33 -19.43 -35.12
CA LYS A 4 41.72 -18.36 -35.99
C LYS A 4 40.34 -18.82 -36.49
N ARG A 5 39.22 -18.11 -36.21
CA ARG A 5 38.66 -16.89 -36.88
C ARG A 5 38.48 -17.12 -38.40
N ARG A 6 37.34 -16.88 -39.08
CA ARG A 6 36.39 -15.74 -39.04
C ARG A 6 35.13 -16.09 -39.87
N VAL A 7 34.00 -15.45 -39.51
CA VAL A 7 32.67 -15.39 -40.19
C VAL A 7 32.75 -14.52 -41.47
N PRO A 8 31.81 -14.61 -42.45
CA PRO A 8 30.68 -13.65 -42.49
C PRO A 8 29.33 -14.08 -43.13
N ALA A 9 28.24 -13.47 -42.62
CA ALA A 9 27.03 -12.88 -43.27
C ALA A 9 26.04 -13.76 -44.10
N ALA A 10 24.71 -13.53 -44.18
CA ALA A 10 23.72 -12.64 -43.54
C ALA A 10 22.27 -13.03 -44.00
N THR A 11 21.25 -12.34 -43.45
CA THR A 11 19.79 -12.25 -43.76
C THR A 11 18.84 -13.07 -42.85
N ALA A 12 18.24 -12.49 -41.80
CA ALA A 12 17.07 -11.56 -41.70
C ALA A 12 15.72 -12.32 -41.76
N ASN A 13 14.73 -12.22 -40.85
CA ASN A 13 14.51 -11.42 -39.64
C ASN A 13 13.55 -12.20 -38.71
N GLY A 14 13.84 -12.21 -37.42
CA GLY A 14 12.96 -12.71 -36.36
C GLY A 14 13.04 -11.81 -35.13
N HIS A 15 11.93 -11.79 -34.38
CA HIS A 15 11.73 -11.24 -33.03
C HIS A 15 11.79 -9.71 -32.83
N THR A 16 10.61 -9.11 -32.85
CA THR A 16 10.29 -7.97 -31.98
C THR A 16 10.07 -8.47 -30.54
N SER A 17 10.97 -8.06 -29.66
CA SER A 17 10.84 -8.15 -28.20
C SER A 17 9.69 -7.24 -27.75
N ALA A 18 8.59 -7.85 -27.33
CA ALA A 18 7.68 -7.24 -26.37
C ALA A 18 8.30 -7.48 -24.98
N ARG A 19 8.63 -6.38 -24.30
CA ARG A 19 9.22 -6.40 -22.96
C ARG A 19 8.29 -7.13 -22.00
N ASP A 20 8.85 -8.13 -21.33
CA ASP A 20 8.33 -8.73 -20.10
C ASP A 20 8.03 -7.62 -19.09
N ILE A 21 6.75 -7.41 -18.80
CA ILE A 21 6.31 -6.67 -17.64
C ILE A 21 6.14 -7.69 -16.53
N THR A 22 7.15 -7.79 -15.67
CA THR A 22 7.06 -8.47 -14.38
C THR A 22 6.01 -7.78 -13.52
N CYS A 23 4.88 -8.45 -13.25
CA CYS A 23 3.81 -7.96 -12.37
C CYS A 23 4.24 -8.01 -10.89
N GLU A 24 5.16 -7.13 -10.50
CA GLU A 24 5.40 -6.76 -9.09
C GLU A 24 4.56 -5.54 -8.66
N SER A 25 3.72 -4.98 -9.54
CA SER A 25 3.21 -3.62 -9.41
C SER A 25 1.73 -3.45 -9.04
N ILE A 26 1.04 -4.46 -8.49
CA ILE A 26 -0.40 -4.32 -8.13
C ILE A 26 -0.67 -4.35 -6.61
N LEU A 27 0.38 -4.33 -5.79
CA LEU A 27 0.28 -4.15 -4.33
C LEU A 27 1.16 -2.98 -3.88
N THR A 28 0.99 -1.82 -4.52
CA THR A 28 1.56 -0.59 -3.99
C THR A 28 0.58 -0.01 -2.97
N ASP A 29 1.01 -0.01 -1.71
CA ASP A 29 0.37 0.72 -0.62
C ASP A 29 -0.01 2.13 -1.12
N PRO A 30 -1.23 2.65 -0.83
CA PRO A 30 -1.58 4.04 -1.12
C PRO A 30 -0.50 5.06 -0.72
N LEU A 31 0.28 4.76 0.33
CA LEU A 31 1.47 5.53 0.73
C LEU A 31 2.62 5.48 -0.29
N THR A 32 2.87 4.33 -0.91
CA THR A 32 3.88 4.18 -1.98
C THR A 32 3.47 4.98 -3.21
N ILE A 33 2.20 4.94 -3.60
CA ILE A 33 1.68 5.73 -4.74
C ILE A 33 1.81 7.24 -4.46
N LEU A 34 1.51 7.67 -3.23
CA LEU A 34 1.68 9.06 -2.82
C LEU A 34 3.15 9.49 -2.83
N LYS A 35 4.04 8.63 -2.30
CA LYS A 35 5.50 8.85 -2.29
C LYS A 35 6.04 9.02 -3.70
N ASP A 36 5.73 8.09 -4.60
CA ASP A 36 6.20 8.11 -5.99
C ASP A 36 5.73 9.39 -6.71
N LYS A 37 4.50 9.84 -6.44
CA LYS A 37 3.94 11.07 -7.02
C LYS A 37 4.63 12.33 -6.51
N ILE A 38 4.97 12.38 -5.21
CA ILE A 38 5.71 13.50 -4.63
C ILE A 38 7.15 13.51 -5.16
N GLU A 39 7.82 12.36 -5.21
CA GLU A 39 9.17 12.25 -5.77
C GLU A 39 9.23 12.70 -7.23
N ALA A 40 8.29 12.24 -8.06
CA ALA A 40 8.18 12.66 -9.46
C ALA A 40 7.95 14.17 -9.62
N THR A 41 7.17 14.78 -8.71
CA THR A 41 6.93 16.23 -8.71
C THR A 41 8.20 17.01 -8.35
N ILE A 42 8.95 16.53 -7.35
CA ILE A 42 10.23 17.12 -6.95
C ILE A 42 11.26 16.98 -8.08
N ASP A 43 11.36 15.82 -8.73
CA ASP A 43 12.27 15.61 -9.87
C ASP A 43 11.93 16.52 -11.06
N SER A 44 10.64 16.69 -11.37
CA SER A 44 10.20 17.62 -12.41
C SER A 44 10.62 19.06 -12.09
N ALA A 45 10.42 19.51 -10.85
CA ALA A 45 10.79 20.86 -10.42
C ALA A 45 12.31 21.09 -10.47
N ILE A 46 13.12 20.13 -10.03
CA ILE A 46 14.59 20.21 -10.10
C ILE A 46 15.05 20.32 -11.56
N ASN A 47 14.48 19.52 -12.46
CA ASN A 47 14.84 19.54 -13.88
C ASN A 47 14.47 20.87 -14.55
N GLU A 48 13.31 21.43 -14.22
CA GLU A 48 12.87 22.72 -14.74
C GLU A 48 13.79 23.87 -14.28
N ILE A 49 14.16 23.90 -13.00
CA ILE A 49 15.09 24.90 -12.44
C ILE A 49 16.46 24.81 -13.14
N ASN A 50 17.01 23.60 -13.31
CA ASN A 50 18.30 23.40 -13.98
C ASN A 50 18.27 23.84 -15.45
N ASN A 51 17.18 23.57 -16.16
CA ASN A 51 17.02 24.01 -17.55
C ASN A 51 16.95 25.53 -17.66
N ASN A 52 16.14 26.18 -16.81
CA ASN A 52 16.01 27.63 -16.79
C ASN A 52 17.32 28.33 -16.41
N LEU A 53 18.07 27.78 -15.45
CA LEU A 53 19.38 28.31 -15.05
C LEU A 53 20.39 28.23 -16.20
N ASN A 54 20.45 27.08 -16.89
CA ASN A 54 21.32 26.89 -18.04
C ASN A 54 20.97 27.82 -19.21
N GLU A 55 19.68 28.04 -19.47
CA GLU A 55 19.24 28.98 -20.50
C GLU A 55 19.58 30.42 -20.15
N THR A 56 19.37 30.80 -18.88
CA THR A 56 19.69 32.15 -18.39
C THR A 56 21.19 32.44 -18.48
N ASN A 57 22.04 31.50 -18.06
CA ASN A 57 23.50 31.62 -18.18
C ASN A 57 23.93 31.82 -19.64
N LYS A 58 23.40 31.00 -20.56
CA LYS A 58 23.69 31.15 -22.00
C LYS A 58 23.26 32.50 -22.57
N ARG A 59 22.13 33.05 -22.10
CA ARG A 59 21.65 34.37 -22.51
C ARG A 59 22.56 35.48 -21.99
N ILE A 60 23.02 35.37 -20.75
CA ILE A 60 23.96 36.32 -20.13
C ILE A 60 25.28 36.30 -20.91
N ASP A 61 25.86 35.14 -21.16
CA ASP A 61 27.11 35.00 -21.92
C ASP A 61 27.02 35.67 -23.30
N ASN A 62 25.94 35.43 -24.03
CA ASN A 62 25.70 36.03 -25.34
C ASN A 62 25.50 37.56 -25.27
N ILE A 63 24.85 38.08 -24.23
CA ILE A 63 24.69 39.52 -24.04
C ILE A 63 26.03 40.15 -23.69
N SER A 64 26.82 39.54 -22.81
CA SER A 64 28.15 39.99 -22.45
C SER A 64 29.08 40.04 -23.67
N GLU A 65 29.09 38.99 -24.49
CA GLU A 65 29.87 38.95 -25.73
C GLU A 65 29.44 40.06 -26.71
N LYS A 66 28.13 40.25 -26.91
CA LYS A 66 27.62 41.35 -27.76
C LYS A 66 27.99 42.72 -27.23
N LEU A 67 27.93 42.93 -25.92
CA LEU A 67 28.26 44.20 -25.29
C LEU A 67 29.75 44.51 -25.41
N ILE A 68 30.61 43.51 -25.19
CA ILE A 68 32.06 43.63 -25.40
C ILE A 68 32.35 44.01 -26.85
N ASN A 69 31.83 43.26 -27.83
CA ASN A 69 32.04 43.52 -29.25
C ASN A 69 31.55 44.93 -29.67
N ALA A 70 30.35 45.32 -29.23
CA ALA A 70 29.81 46.66 -29.51
C ALA A 70 30.64 47.77 -28.85
N SER A 71 31.17 47.52 -27.65
CA SER A 71 32.03 48.48 -26.95
C SER A 71 33.38 48.65 -27.64
N GLU A 72 33.97 47.56 -28.15
CA GLU A 72 35.23 47.59 -28.89
C GLU A 72 35.04 48.32 -30.23
N GLU A 73 33.96 48.03 -30.97
CA GLU A 73 33.64 48.70 -32.23
C GLU A 73 33.42 50.20 -32.04
N PHE A 74 32.64 50.58 -31.02
CA PHE A 74 32.40 51.98 -30.67
C PHE A 74 33.71 52.69 -30.27
N SER A 75 34.52 52.06 -29.43
CA SER A 75 35.79 52.61 -28.94
C SER A 75 36.78 52.81 -30.10
N GLN A 76 36.89 51.83 -30.99
CA GLN A 76 37.74 51.92 -32.18
C GLN A 76 37.25 53.03 -33.14
N THR A 77 35.93 53.18 -33.29
CA THR A 77 35.34 54.23 -34.13
C THR A 77 35.66 55.63 -33.59
N ILE A 78 35.52 55.84 -32.28
CA ILE A 78 35.85 57.10 -31.62
C ILE A 78 37.35 57.38 -31.75
N TYR A 79 38.21 56.41 -31.42
CA TYR A 79 39.66 56.56 -31.53
C TYR A 79 40.09 56.95 -32.95
N ASN A 80 39.59 56.24 -33.97
CA ASN A 80 39.88 56.54 -35.36
C ASN A 80 39.39 57.94 -35.78
N ARG A 81 38.25 58.40 -35.25
CA ARG A 81 37.71 59.74 -35.53
C ARG A 81 38.55 60.83 -34.87
N VAL A 82 38.94 60.65 -33.62
CA VAL A 82 39.77 61.60 -32.88
C VAL A 82 41.14 61.73 -33.53
N ILE A 83 41.82 60.61 -33.84
CA ILE A 83 43.11 60.64 -34.54
C ILE A 83 43.00 61.30 -35.92
N ARG A 84 41.92 61.04 -36.67
CA ARG A 84 41.73 61.66 -37.99
C ARG A 84 41.64 63.18 -37.89
N GLU A 85 40.85 63.70 -36.95
CA GLU A 85 40.73 65.14 -36.75
C GLU A 85 42.03 65.76 -36.21
N LEU A 86 42.75 65.07 -35.33
CA LEU A 86 44.07 65.48 -34.86
C LEU A 86 45.09 65.57 -36.01
N LYS A 87 45.11 64.57 -36.91
CA LYS A 87 45.96 64.61 -38.12
C LYS A 87 45.64 65.80 -39.02
N LYS A 88 44.35 66.08 -39.25
CA LYS A 88 43.93 67.26 -40.04
C LYS A 88 44.35 68.57 -39.39
N MET A 89 44.26 68.68 -38.06
CA MET A 89 44.72 69.87 -37.34
C MET A 89 46.24 70.02 -37.44
N ASN A 90 46.99 68.93 -37.28
CA ASN A 90 48.44 68.94 -37.39
C ASN A 90 48.92 69.29 -38.82
N GLU A 91 48.26 68.77 -39.86
CA GLU A 91 48.53 69.16 -41.25
C GLU A 91 48.27 70.65 -41.49
N LYS A 92 47.16 71.19 -40.98
CA LYS A 92 46.87 72.63 -41.06
C LYS A 92 47.92 73.47 -40.32
N LEU A 93 48.39 73.02 -39.16
CA LEU A 93 49.42 73.70 -38.37
C LEU A 93 50.78 73.67 -39.09
N ASN A 94 51.14 72.53 -39.69
CA ASN A 94 52.36 72.39 -40.48
C ASN A 94 52.34 73.26 -41.74
N ASN A 95 51.19 73.39 -42.41
CA ASN A 95 51.06 74.28 -43.58
C ASN A 95 51.18 75.77 -43.22
N LEU A 96 50.87 76.16 -41.97
CA LEU A 96 51.07 77.53 -41.48
C LEU A 96 52.51 77.82 -41.05
N THR A 97 53.36 76.80 -40.93
CA THR A 97 54.77 76.91 -40.48
C THR A 97 55.79 76.73 -41.61
N VAL A 98 55.35 76.48 -42.85
CA VAL A 98 56.22 76.51 -44.04
C VAL A 98 56.54 77.98 -44.38
N PRO A 99 57.82 78.39 -44.48
CA PRO A 99 58.15 79.75 -44.91
C PRO A 99 57.79 79.90 -46.39
N HIS A 100 56.80 80.74 -46.67
CA HIS A 100 56.59 81.23 -48.04
C HIS A 100 57.75 82.16 -48.39
N ASP A 101 58.62 81.72 -49.29
CA ASP A 101 59.52 82.64 -50.00
C ASP A 101 58.66 83.66 -50.77
N VAL A 102 58.91 84.95 -50.51
CA VAL A 102 58.91 86.09 -51.44
C VAL A 102 58.55 87.39 -50.70
N THR A 103 59.60 88.19 -50.45
CA THR A 103 59.65 89.66 -50.47
C THR A 103 58.36 90.44 -50.16
N SER A 104 58.11 90.79 -48.90
CA SER A 104 57.54 92.10 -48.52
C SER A 104 57.64 92.31 -47.02
N LYS A 105 57.82 93.58 -46.63
CA LYS A 105 58.00 94.06 -45.25
C LYS A 105 56.83 93.68 -44.35
N ASN A 106 57.15 93.10 -43.19
CA ASN A 106 56.48 93.11 -41.88
C ASN A 106 56.29 91.70 -41.31
N ASP A 107 57.36 91.12 -40.75
CA ASP A 107 57.27 89.84 -40.07
C ASP A 107 56.98 90.02 -38.58
N SER A 108 55.71 89.89 -38.19
CA SER A 108 55.36 89.40 -36.87
C SER A 108 55.60 87.90 -36.86
N HIS A 109 56.73 87.47 -36.30
CA HIS A 109 57.02 86.06 -36.06
C HIS A 109 55.97 85.51 -35.09
N VAL A 110 54.93 84.84 -35.60
CA VAL A 110 53.91 84.21 -34.75
C VAL A 110 54.53 82.97 -34.13
N ASP A 111 54.61 82.94 -32.80
CA ASP A 111 55.09 81.80 -32.03
C ASP A 111 54.00 80.73 -31.92
N PHE A 112 54.15 79.63 -32.66
CA PHE A 112 53.21 78.50 -32.66
C PHE A 112 53.55 77.43 -31.62
N THR A 113 54.53 77.66 -30.74
CA THR A 113 55.02 76.66 -29.77
C THR A 113 53.93 76.21 -28.79
N GLU A 114 53.03 77.12 -28.40
CA GLU A 114 51.92 76.81 -27.50
C GLU A 114 50.82 75.98 -28.20
N CYS A 115 50.52 76.25 -29.47
CA CYS A 115 49.62 75.42 -30.28
C CYS A 115 50.15 74.00 -30.48
N LYS A 116 51.47 73.85 -30.65
CA LYS A 116 52.11 72.53 -30.77
C LYS A 116 52.00 71.73 -29.46
N LYS A 117 52.23 72.38 -28.31
CA LYS A 117 52.02 71.77 -26.98
C LYS A 117 50.57 71.37 -26.75
N ILE A 118 49.61 72.20 -27.16
CA ILE A 118 48.18 71.88 -27.07
C ILE A 118 47.87 70.65 -27.94
N SER A 119 48.34 70.62 -29.18
CA SER A 119 48.18 69.46 -30.08
C SER A 119 48.75 68.17 -29.48
N GLU A 120 49.95 68.22 -28.91
CA GLU A 120 50.59 67.05 -28.25
C GLU A 120 49.82 66.63 -26.98
N SER A 121 49.19 67.57 -26.27
CA SER A 121 48.36 67.28 -25.09
C SER A 121 46.98 66.70 -25.42
N MET A 122 46.46 66.92 -26.64
CA MET A 122 45.16 66.39 -27.06
C MET A 122 45.18 64.87 -27.27
N ASP A 123 46.31 64.28 -27.65
CA ASP A 123 46.48 62.81 -27.71
C ASP A 123 46.30 62.19 -26.31
N LEU A 124 46.83 62.84 -25.28
CA LEU A 124 46.68 62.41 -23.89
C LEU A 124 45.22 62.50 -23.42
N LEU A 125 44.51 63.58 -23.77
CA LEU A 125 43.09 63.73 -23.44
C LEU A 125 42.22 62.70 -24.16
N ALA A 126 42.55 62.34 -25.40
CA ALA A 126 41.89 61.27 -26.15
C ALA A 126 42.08 59.90 -25.49
N LEU A 127 43.31 59.60 -25.04
CA LEU A 127 43.64 58.38 -24.29
C LEU A 127 42.91 58.32 -22.94
N ILE A 128 42.81 59.45 -22.22
CA ILE A 128 42.06 59.53 -20.95
C ILE A 128 40.56 59.30 -21.18
N ALA A 129 39.98 59.92 -22.21
CA ALA A 129 38.57 59.72 -22.55
C ALA A 129 38.29 58.25 -22.95
N TYR A 130 39.19 57.64 -23.71
CA TYR A 130 39.15 56.22 -24.05
C TYR A 130 39.20 55.33 -22.79
N SER A 131 40.16 55.57 -21.90
CA SER A 131 40.30 54.82 -20.65
C SER A 131 39.05 54.90 -19.77
N ASN A 132 38.45 56.09 -19.65
CA ASN A 132 37.26 56.30 -18.84
C ASN A 132 36.02 55.60 -19.41
N MET A 133 35.86 55.57 -20.74
CA MET A 133 34.76 54.83 -21.38
C MET A 133 34.91 53.33 -21.21
N SER A 134 36.12 52.78 -21.41
CA SER A 134 36.40 51.36 -21.20
C SER A 134 36.14 50.96 -19.74
N TYR A 135 36.52 51.81 -18.78
CA TYR A 135 36.27 51.57 -17.36
C TYR A 135 34.76 51.51 -17.04
N CYS A 136 33.96 52.41 -17.60
CA CYS A 136 32.50 52.42 -17.42
C CYS A 136 31.84 51.13 -17.97
N VAL A 137 32.32 50.61 -19.10
CA VAL A 137 31.79 49.35 -19.67
C VAL A 137 32.16 48.16 -18.79
N ILE A 138 33.42 48.08 -18.32
CA ILE A 138 33.88 47.03 -17.41
C ILE A 138 33.05 47.04 -16.12
N GLU A 139 32.84 48.21 -15.51
CA GLU A 139 32.04 48.36 -14.29
C GLU A 139 30.60 47.85 -14.47
N LYS A 140 29.97 48.09 -15.63
CA LYS A 140 28.61 47.59 -15.91
C LYS A 140 28.57 46.09 -16.18
N ILE A 141 29.61 45.52 -16.78
CA ILE A 141 29.75 44.06 -16.95
C ILE A 141 29.93 43.39 -15.59
N GLU A 142 30.83 43.89 -14.75
CA GLU A 142 31.06 43.38 -13.40
C GLU A 142 29.80 43.47 -12.52
N PHE A 143 29.03 44.54 -12.66
CA PHE A 143 27.73 44.67 -11.99
C PHE A 143 26.74 43.61 -12.46
N GLY A 144 26.68 43.33 -13.78
CA GLY A 144 25.85 42.26 -14.35
C GLY A 144 26.24 40.86 -13.88
N ASP A 145 27.53 40.58 -13.80
CA ASP A 145 28.08 39.33 -13.27
C ASP A 145 27.67 39.12 -11.80
N GLY A 146 27.68 40.17 -10.98
CA GLY A 146 27.20 40.11 -9.60
C GLY A 146 25.72 39.76 -9.45
N TYR A 147 24.86 40.22 -10.37
CA TYR A 147 23.45 39.80 -10.42
C TYR A 147 23.30 38.32 -10.81
N SER A 148 24.09 37.86 -11.78
CA SER A 148 24.12 36.45 -12.20
C SER A 148 24.51 35.53 -11.04
N GLU A 149 25.55 35.90 -10.29
CA GLU A 149 26.02 35.14 -9.13
C GLU A 149 24.98 35.10 -8.01
N SER A 150 24.24 36.21 -7.81
CA SER A 150 23.14 36.27 -6.85
C SER A 150 21.97 35.35 -7.24
N ILE A 151 21.61 35.30 -8.52
CA ILE A 151 20.56 34.39 -9.04
C ILE A 151 20.99 32.94 -8.88
N LYS A 152 22.26 32.63 -9.18
CA LYS A 152 22.83 31.28 -9.00
C LYS A 152 22.77 30.85 -7.54
N LYS A 153 23.14 31.72 -6.60
CA LYS A 153 23.07 31.44 -5.16
C LYS A 153 21.64 31.14 -4.70
N ILE A 154 20.66 31.93 -5.15
CA ILE A 154 19.24 31.68 -4.84
C ILE A 154 18.80 30.31 -5.39
N ALA A 155 19.21 29.96 -6.61
CA ALA A 155 18.90 28.66 -7.19
C ALA A 155 19.53 27.50 -6.42
N ASP A 156 20.79 27.63 -6.01
CA ASP A 156 21.50 26.64 -5.19
C ASP A 156 20.82 26.46 -3.83
N ASP A 157 20.37 27.53 -3.17
CA ASP A 157 19.61 27.47 -1.91
C ASP A 157 18.25 26.76 -2.09
N VAL A 158 17.55 27.02 -3.20
CA VAL A 158 16.28 26.34 -3.52
C VAL A 158 16.52 24.86 -3.79
N LEU A 159 17.57 24.50 -4.53
CA LEU A 159 17.96 23.11 -4.79
C LEU A 159 18.31 22.38 -3.49
N ALA A 160 19.07 23.01 -2.60
CA ALA A 160 19.40 22.47 -1.28
C ALA A 160 18.13 22.20 -0.45
N ASN A 161 17.19 23.14 -0.42
CA ASN A 161 15.92 22.96 0.29
C ASN A 161 15.08 21.82 -0.30
N LEU A 162 14.97 21.71 -1.62
CA LEU A 162 14.25 20.62 -2.30
C LEU A 162 14.89 19.26 -1.99
N SER A 163 16.23 19.19 -1.94
CA SER A 163 16.97 17.98 -1.57
C SER A 163 16.76 17.59 -0.10
N SER A 164 16.65 18.56 0.81
CA SER A 164 16.33 18.33 2.22
C SER A 164 14.92 17.77 2.37
N ILE A 165 13.94 18.37 1.68
CA ILE A 165 12.54 17.90 1.68
C ILE A 165 12.45 16.45 1.19
N ARG A 166 13.21 16.09 0.13
CA ARG A 166 13.31 14.70 -0.34
C ARG A 166 13.83 13.75 0.74
N ASN A 167 14.86 14.14 1.47
CA ASN A 167 15.41 13.32 2.55
C ASN A 167 14.43 13.19 3.73
N ASP A 168 13.73 14.27 4.08
CA ASP A 168 12.71 14.27 5.13
C ASP A 168 11.51 13.38 4.77
N ILE A 169 11.11 13.33 3.50
CA ILE A 169 10.08 12.41 3.00
C ILE A 169 10.53 10.95 3.14
N ASN A 170 11.78 10.64 2.80
CA ASN A 170 12.32 9.28 2.97
C ASN A 170 12.37 8.88 4.45
N ASN A 171 12.85 9.77 5.33
CA ASN A 171 12.87 9.54 6.77
C ASN A 171 11.45 9.42 7.37
N CYS A 172 10.48 10.19 6.87
CA CYS A 172 9.08 10.09 7.28
C CYS A 172 8.46 8.78 6.80
N SER A 173 8.72 8.35 5.57
CA SER A 173 8.25 7.07 5.01
C SER A 173 8.74 5.87 5.84
N ASP A 174 10.01 5.87 6.23
CA ASP A 174 10.58 4.80 7.05
C ASP A 174 9.98 4.76 8.47
N ASN A 175 9.73 5.93 9.06
CA ASN A 175 9.05 6.05 10.35
C ASN A 175 7.55 5.71 10.28
N PHE A 176 6.87 6.00 9.17
CA PHE A 176 5.47 5.65 8.94
C PHE A 176 5.30 4.14 8.71
N ASN A 177 6.19 3.50 7.94
CA ASN A 177 6.18 2.05 7.75
C ASN A 177 6.42 1.27 9.06
N PHE A 178 7.12 1.87 10.03
CA PHE A 178 7.30 1.28 11.37
C PHE A 178 6.09 1.49 12.28
N ASN A 179 5.37 2.62 12.15
CA ASN A 179 4.23 2.98 13.02
C ASN A 179 2.84 2.58 12.49
N ILE A 180 2.68 2.27 11.19
CA ILE A 180 1.43 1.69 10.61
C ILE A 180 1.56 0.17 10.39
N LYS A 181 2.38 -0.53 11.19
CA LYS A 181 1.94 -1.87 11.59
C LYS A 181 0.82 -1.66 12.59
N SER A 182 -0.40 -1.48 12.08
CA SER A 182 -1.57 -1.20 12.90
C SER A 182 -1.56 -2.15 14.10
N ASN A 183 -1.55 -1.59 15.32
CA ASN A 183 -1.78 -2.35 16.56
C ASN A 183 -3.23 -2.81 16.68
N ALA A 184 -3.95 -2.79 15.55
CA ALA A 184 -5.30 -3.22 15.39
C ALA A 184 -5.29 -4.58 14.69
N LYS A 185 -6.10 -5.51 15.20
CA LYS A 185 -6.29 -6.84 14.60
C LYS A 185 -7.76 -7.10 14.44
N THR A 186 -8.08 -7.93 13.46
CA THR A 186 -9.46 -8.31 13.17
C THR A 186 -9.70 -9.78 13.46
N ILE A 187 -10.83 -10.05 14.10
CA ILE A 187 -11.36 -11.38 14.37
C ILE A 187 -12.72 -11.48 13.67
N VAL A 188 -12.88 -12.50 12.82
CA VAL A 188 -14.17 -12.84 12.18
C VAL A 188 -14.71 -14.11 12.83
N CYS A 189 -15.86 -14.03 13.48
CA CYS A 189 -16.45 -15.11 14.26
C CYS A 189 -17.63 -15.76 13.52
N LEU A 190 -17.62 -17.09 13.42
CA LEU A 190 -18.58 -17.91 12.67
C LEU A 190 -19.27 -18.94 13.58
N ASN A 191 -20.49 -19.38 13.21
CA ASN A 191 -21.34 -20.39 13.89
C ASN A 191 -21.82 -20.08 15.32
N ASN A 192 -22.41 -21.01 16.07
CA ASN A 192 -23.14 -20.65 17.30
C ASN A 192 -22.21 -20.32 18.50
N GLY A 193 -22.66 -19.43 19.38
CA GLY A 193 -21.95 -19.07 20.63
C GLY A 193 -20.89 -17.97 20.51
N LYS A 194 -20.78 -17.32 19.34
CA LYS A 194 -19.86 -16.19 19.07
C LYS A 194 -20.17 -15.00 19.97
N THR A 195 -21.44 -14.58 20.05
CA THR A 195 -21.88 -13.41 20.82
C THR A 195 -21.49 -13.54 22.29
N THR A 196 -21.75 -14.71 22.90
CA THR A 196 -21.39 -15.00 24.29
C THR A 196 -19.87 -14.92 24.51
N MET A 197 -19.07 -15.48 23.59
CA MET A 197 -17.61 -15.41 23.66
C MET A 197 -17.10 -13.97 23.55
N ILE A 198 -17.64 -13.19 22.62
CA ILE A 198 -17.26 -11.79 22.41
C ILE A 198 -17.66 -10.94 23.63
N TYR A 199 -18.87 -11.12 24.16
CA TYR A 199 -19.35 -10.37 25.34
C TYR A 199 -18.53 -10.68 26.59
N ARG A 200 -18.18 -11.96 26.80
CA ARG A 200 -17.23 -12.40 27.84
C ARG A 200 -15.87 -11.75 27.70
N TYR A 201 -15.36 -11.64 26.47
CA TYR A 201 -14.09 -10.98 26.19
C TYR A 201 -14.15 -9.48 26.50
N LEU A 202 -15.25 -8.83 26.11
CA LEU A 202 -15.52 -7.41 26.29
C LEU A 202 -16.00 -7.03 27.70
N GLU A 203 -16.23 -8.00 28.58
CA GLU A 203 -16.80 -7.80 29.92
C GLU A 203 -18.16 -7.07 29.89
N LYS A 204 -18.99 -7.39 28.87
CA LYS A 204 -20.36 -6.89 28.74
C LYS A 204 -21.36 -7.78 29.46
N ASP A 205 -22.49 -7.20 29.86
CA ASP A 205 -23.59 -7.95 30.49
C ASP A 205 -24.18 -9.01 29.55
N GLU A 206 -24.23 -10.26 29.99
CA GLU A 206 -24.77 -11.38 29.20
C GLU A 206 -26.30 -11.28 29.00
N ASN A 207 -26.99 -10.54 29.87
CA ASN A 207 -28.44 -10.39 29.84
C ASN A 207 -28.93 -9.54 28.65
N THR A 208 -28.04 -8.89 27.93
CA THR A 208 -28.37 -8.06 26.75
C THR A 208 -27.99 -8.73 25.43
N ILE A 209 -27.61 -10.02 25.45
CA ILE A 209 -27.21 -10.75 24.23
C ILE A 209 -28.43 -10.93 23.32
N LYS A 210 -28.38 -10.27 22.16
CA LYS A 210 -29.30 -10.49 21.04
C LYS A 210 -28.66 -11.43 20.01
N PRO A 211 -29.44 -12.27 19.32
CA PRO A 211 -28.91 -13.10 18.24
C PRO A 211 -28.48 -12.21 17.05
N THR A 212 -27.34 -12.52 16.46
CA THR A 212 -26.86 -11.80 15.27
C THR A 212 -27.66 -12.21 14.03
N ILE A 213 -28.30 -11.25 13.38
CA ILE A 213 -29.12 -11.47 12.18
C ILE A 213 -28.24 -11.54 10.92
N ALA A 214 -27.44 -10.51 10.64
CA ALA A 214 -26.60 -10.42 9.46
C ALA A 214 -25.11 -10.37 9.83
N ILE A 215 -24.58 -9.17 10.11
CA ILE A 215 -23.20 -8.95 10.55
C ILE A 215 -23.23 -7.96 11.70
N ASP A 216 -22.74 -8.35 12.86
CA ASP A 216 -22.54 -7.44 13.99
C ASP A 216 -21.07 -7.05 14.09
N TYR A 217 -20.84 -5.75 14.31
CA TYR A 217 -19.52 -5.21 14.54
C TYR A 217 -19.36 -4.81 16.00
N SER A 218 -18.25 -5.21 16.61
CA SER A 218 -17.84 -4.79 17.94
C SER A 218 -16.35 -4.53 17.95
N PHE A 219 -15.88 -3.70 18.88
CA PHE A 219 -14.44 -3.52 19.05
C PHE A 219 -14.04 -3.49 20.52
N ALA A 220 -12.83 -3.95 20.80
CA ALA A 220 -12.19 -3.84 22.10
C ALA A 220 -11.00 -2.88 21.99
N ARG A 221 -10.75 -2.15 23.07
CA ARG A 221 -9.53 -1.37 23.23
C ARG A 221 -8.79 -1.85 24.46
N LYS A 222 -7.54 -2.27 24.28
CA LYS A 222 -6.66 -2.70 25.38
C LYS A 222 -5.40 -1.85 25.38
N THR A 223 -5.09 -1.24 26.51
CA THR A 223 -3.81 -0.54 26.69
C THR A 223 -2.75 -1.56 27.05
N GLY A 224 -1.73 -1.72 26.19
CA GLY A 224 -0.59 -2.58 26.46
C GLY A 224 0.32 -2.01 27.55
N LYS A 225 1.31 -2.81 27.99
CA LYS A 225 2.29 -2.40 29.03
C LYS A 225 3.07 -1.13 28.69
N ASN A 226 3.24 -0.84 27.40
CA ASN A 226 3.99 0.32 26.90
C ASN A 226 3.08 1.53 26.63
N TRP A 227 1.87 1.58 27.19
CA TRP A 227 0.87 2.64 26.93
C TRP A 227 0.38 2.74 25.47
N ILE A 228 0.81 1.80 24.62
CA ILE A 228 0.34 1.64 23.25
C ILE A 228 -1.07 1.06 23.29
N LYS A 229 -1.99 1.71 22.57
CA LYS A 229 -3.39 1.29 22.44
C LYS A 229 -3.49 0.23 21.35
N ASN A 230 -3.90 -0.98 21.73
CA ASN A 230 -4.21 -2.06 20.81
C ASN A 230 -5.72 -2.12 20.59
N TYR A 231 -6.13 -2.25 19.34
CA TYR A 231 -7.53 -2.36 18.95
C TYR A 231 -7.83 -3.76 18.43
N ILE A 232 -9.03 -4.23 18.69
CA ILE A 232 -9.48 -5.54 18.24
C ILE A 232 -10.85 -5.34 17.66
N HIS A 233 -10.99 -5.62 16.37
CA HIS A 233 -12.24 -5.53 15.65
C HIS A 233 -12.84 -6.93 15.58
N PHE A 234 -14.08 -7.07 16.03
CA PHE A 234 -14.86 -8.30 15.96
C PHE A 234 -15.93 -8.12 14.89
N TRP A 235 -15.92 -9.01 13.91
CA TRP A 235 -16.99 -9.17 12.94
C TRP A 235 -17.70 -10.48 13.25
N GLU A 236 -18.92 -10.39 13.76
CA GLU A 236 -19.74 -11.55 14.06
C GLU A 236 -20.68 -11.81 12.89
N ILE A 237 -20.64 -13.02 12.34
CA ILE A 237 -21.50 -13.41 11.22
C ILE A 237 -22.71 -14.16 11.78
N GLY A 238 -23.90 -13.64 11.52
CA GLY A 238 -25.18 -14.24 11.90
C GLY A 238 -25.40 -15.55 11.14
N ASN A 239 -25.70 -15.42 9.84
CA ASN A 239 -25.88 -16.56 8.95
C ASN A 239 -24.60 -16.92 8.19
N LEU A 240 -24.29 -18.22 8.13
CA LEU A 240 -23.11 -18.76 7.45
C LEU A 240 -23.32 -18.73 5.92
N THR A 241 -23.16 -17.57 5.31
CA THR A 241 -23.22 -17.37 3.86
C THR A 241 -21.88 -16.85 3.32
N PRO A 242 -21.45 -17.26 2.11
CA PRO A 242 -20.18 -16.80 1.56
C PRO A 242 -20.09 -15.27 1.41
N SER A 243 -21.20 -14.61 1.07
CA SER A 243 -21.26 -13.16 0.85
C SER A 243 -21.05 -12.37 2.13
N LEU A 244 -21.68 -12.75 3.25
CA LEU A 244 -21.51 -12.05 4.53
C LEU A 244 -20.09 -12.23 5.08
N ILE A 245 -19.51 -13.43 4.94
CA ILE A 245 -18.11 -13.66 5.32
C ILE A 245 -17.18 -12.83 4.43
N ALA A 246 -17.40 -12.78 3.12
CA ALA A 246 -16.62 -11.97 2.21
C ALA A 246 -16.71 -10.47 2.54
N ALA A 247 -17.91 -9.97 2.87
CA ALA A 247 -18.11 -8.59 3.29
C ALA A 247 -17.31 -8.25 4.56
N ALA A 248 -17.35 -9.10 5.59
CA ALA A 248 -16.55 -8.92 6.80
C ALA A 248 -15.03 -8.97 6.54
N ILE A 249 -14.59 -9.89 5.68
CA ILE A 249 -13.18 -9.98 5.29
C ILE A 249 -12.76 -8.72 4.50
N ASN A 250 -13.57 -8.24 3.56
CA ASN A 250 -13.29 -7.00 2.82
C ASN A 250 -13.23 -5.78 3.75
N GLY A 251 -14.16 -5.68 4.70
CA GLY A 251 -14.14 -4.65 5.74
C GLY A 251 -12.86 -4.72 6.58
N ALA A 252 -12.40 -5.92 6.92
CA ALA A 252 -11.16 -6.14 7.64
C ALA A 252 -9.92 -5.78 6.81
N LEU A 253 -9.87 -6.18 5.55
CA LEU A 253 -8.75 -5.91 4.63
C LEU A 253 -8.60 -4.43 4.30
N SER A 254 -9.68 -3.65 4.41
CA SER A 254 -9.63 -2.19 4.25
C SER A 254 -8.80 -1.50 5.34
N LEU A 255 -8.63 -2.15 6.50
CA LEU A 255 -7.96 -1.58 7.67
C LEU A 255 -6.69 -2.35 8.07
N HIS A 256 -6.56 -3.60 7.65
CA HIS A 256 -5.52 -4.51 8.14
C HIS A 256 -4.99 -5.41 7.03
N SER A 257 -3.76 -5.89 7.19
CA SER A 257 -3.21 -6.92 6.30
C SER A 257 -3.86 -8.28 6.57
N ALA A 258 -3.83 -9.17 5.58
CA ALA A 258 -4.35 -10.54 5.70
C ALA A 258 -3.75 -11.31 6.90
N GLU A 259 -2.53 -10.98 7.34
CA GLU A 259 -1.88 -11.62 8.48
C GLU A 259 -2.43 -11.23 9.86
N GLN A 260 -3.14 -10.09 9.90
CA GLN A 260 -3.78 -9.50 11.07
C GLN A 260 -5.26 -9.90 11.20
N ILE A 261 -5.75 -10.77 10.32
CA ILE A 261 -7.09 -11.34 10.35
C ILE A 261 -7.03 -12.76 10.96
N LEU A 262 -7.90 -13.03 11.93
CA LEU A 262 -8.14 -14.35 12.53
C LEU A 262 -9.59 -14.76 12.29
N LEU A 263 -9.78 -15.93 11.69
CA LEU A 263 -11.08 -16.58 11.57
C LEU A 263 -11.30 -17.48 12.78
N ILE A 264 -12.43 -17.32 13.46
CA ILE A 264 -12.85 -18.19 14.55
C ILE A 264 -14.08 -18.99 14.11
N ILE A 265 -13.94 -20.31 14.11
CA ILE A 265 -15.03 -21.25 13.80
C ILE A 265 -15.51 -21.84 15.12
N MET A 266 -16.69 -21.43 15.58
CA MET A 266 -17.30 -22.03 16.76
C MET A 266 -17.97 -23.35 16.41
N ILE A 267 -17.76 -24.39 17.20
CA ILE A 267 -18.38 -25.71 17.03
C ILE A 267 -19.06 -26.11 18.33
N ASP A 268 -20.31 -26.57 18.27
CA ASP A 268 -21.07 -26.97 19.45
C ASP A 268 -20.80 -28.43 19.81
N LEU A 269 -20.11 -28.68 20.94
CA LEU A 269 -19.82 -30.04 21.41
C LEU A 269 -21.01 -30.73 22.09
N SER A 270 -22.10 -30.02 22.39
CA SER A 270 -23.27 -30.63 23.05
C SER A 270 -24.04 -31.60 22.15
N LYS A 271 -23.85 -31.48 20.82
CA LYS A 271 -24.53 -32.28 19.78
C LYS A 271 -23.51 -32.87 18.80
N PRO A 272 -22.77 -33.93 19.19
CA PRO A 272 -21.82 -34.60 18.30
C PRO A 272 -22.42 -34.97 16.94
N GLU A 273 -23.69 -35.37 16.91
CA GLU A 273 -24.41 -35.72 15.68
C GLU A 273 -24.49 -34.61 14.62
N THR A 274 -24.34 -33.34 15.01
CA THR A 274 -24.35 -32.18 14.08
C THR A 274 -22.97 -31.58 13.83
N LEU A 275 -21.93 -32.13 14.47
CA LEU A 275 -20.60 -31.56 14.48
C LEU A 275 -19.97 -31.58 13.09
N TRP A 276 -20.02 -32.74 12.42
CA TRP A 276 -19.40 -32.92 11.11
C TRP A 276 -20.02 -32.01 10.05
N SER A 277 -21.34 -32.04 9.93
CA SER A 277 -22.07 -31.20 8.97
C SER A 277 -21.84 -29.72 9.21
N THR A 278 -21.78 -29.26 10.47
CA THR A 278 -21.44 -27.88 10.81
C THR A 278 -20.02 -27.52 10.37
N LEU A 279 -19.05 -28.39 10.64
CA LEU A 279 -17.64 -28.18 10.31
C LEU A 279 -17.41 -28.15 8.79
N GLU A 280 -17.98 -29.11 8.06
CA GLU A 280 -17.89 -29.19 6.61
C GLU A 280 -18.55 -27.98 5.95
N ARG A 281 -19.76 -27.60 6.38
CA ARG A 281 -20.45 -26.39 5.91
C ARG A 281 -19.63 -25.12 6.17
N SER A 282 -18.97 -25.03 7.32
CA SER A 282 -18.12 -23.89 7.66
C SER A 282 -16.91 -23.79 6.76
N LEU A 283 -16.17 -24.88 6.59
CA LEU A 283 -14.95 -24.90 5.77
C LEU A 283 -15.27 -24.62 4.30
N THR A 284 -16.32 -25.23 3.76
CA THR A 284 -16.77 -24.98 2.38
C THR A 284 -17.21 -23.54 2.17
N THR A 285 -18.01 -22.98 3.08
CA THR A 285 -18.50 -21.60 3.00
C THR A 285 -17.37 -20.58 3.13
N ILE A 286 -16.41 -20.80 4.03
CA ILE A 286 -15.20 -19.97 4.15
C ILE A 286 -14.38 -20.02 2.86
N ARG A 287 -14.13 -21.21 2.30
CA ARG A 287 -13.39 -21.34 1.04
C ARG A 287 -14.07 -20.58 -0.10
N SER A 288 -15.40 -20.66 -0.19
CA SER A 288 -16.18 -19.89 -1.18
C SER A 288 -16.09 -18.39 -0.94
N ALA A 289 -16.20 -17.93 0.30
CA ALA A 289 -16.05 -16.52 0.65
C ALA A 289 -14.68 -15.97 0.26
N ILE A 290 -13.62 -16.74 0.49
CA ILE A 290 -12.26 -16.34 0.15
C ILE A 290 -12.08 -16.22 -1.37
N LYS A 291 -12.71 -17.09 -2.16
CA LYS A 291 -12.71 -17.00 -3.63
C LYS A 291 -13.45 -15.76 -4.16
N ILE A 292 -14.40 -15.22 -3.41
CA ILE A 292 -15.08 -13.95 -3.73
C ILE A 292 -14.13 -12.78 -3.49
N VAL A 293 -13.32 -12.83 -2.43
CA VAL A 293 -12.42 -11.74 -2.01
C VAL A 293 -11.13 -11.71 -2.83
N HIS A 294 -10.54 -12.88 -3.10
CA HIS A 294 -9.18 -12.99 -3.66
C HIS A 294 -9.13 -13.81 -4.94
N SER A 295 -8.16 -13.46 -5.80
CA SER A 295 -7.80 -14.28 -6.97
C SER A 295 -7.13 -15.59 -6.55
N GLU A 296 -7.19 -16.63 -7.38
CA GLU A 296 -6.55 -17.93 -7.10
C GLU A 296 -5.03 -17.82 -6.85
N LYS A 297 -4.35 -16.87 -7.52
CA LYS A 297 -2.91 -16.62 -7.33
C LYS A 297 -2.64 -16.13 -5.91
N THR A 298 -3.37 -15.12 -5.45
CA THR A 298 -3.25 -14.54 -4.11
C THR A 298 -3.58 -15.57 -3.02
N ILE A 299 -4.61 -16.40 -3.24
CA ILE A 299 -4.96 -17.48 -2.33
C ILE A 299 -3.78 -18.44 -2.15
N ASN A 300 -3.12 -18.82 -3.25
CA ASN A 300 -1.97 -19.73 -3.21
C ASN A 300 -0.75 -19.11 -2.52
N GLU A 301 -0.51 -17.81 -2.71
CA GLU A 301 0.56 -17.07 -2.02
C GLU A 301 0.32 -17.01 -0.50
N LEU A 302 -0.91 -16.70 -0.07
CA LEU A 302 -1.27 -16.69 1.35
C LEU A 302 -1.12 -18.08 1.98
N LYS A 303 -1.54 -19.14 1.28
CA LYS A 303 -1.33 -20.54 1.72
C LYS A 303 0.15 -20.87 1.87
N LYS A 304 0.99 -20.51 0.89
CA LYS A 304 2.45 -20.72 0.96
C LYS A 304 3.08 -19.94 2.11
N SER A 305 2.67 -18.68 2.32
CA SER A 305 3.13 -17.85 3.44
C SER A 305 2.82 -18.50 4.79
N ARG A 306 1.63 -19.09 4.95
CA ARG A 306 1.29 -19.86 6.16
C ARG A 306 2.16 -21.10 6.34
N LEU A 307 2.41 -21.84 5.26
CA LEU A 307 3.22 -23.06 5.32
C LEU A 307 4.69 -22.76 5.65
N ASN A 308 5.24 -21.68 5.10
CA ASN A 308 6.63 -21.26 5.34
C ASN A 308 6.88 -20.80 6.79
N LYS A 309 5.84 -20.38 7.52
CA LYS A 309 5.94 -19.99 8.93
C LYS A 309 6.00 -21.18 9.89
N LEU A 310 5.76 -22.41 9.40
CA LEU A 310 5.87 -23.63 10.19
C LEU A 310 7.34 -23.94 10.49
N LYS A 311 7.69 -24.18 11.76
CA LYS A 311 9.08 -24.46 12.17
C LYS A 311 9.65 -25.75 11.58
N ASN A 312 8.78 -26.72 11.28
CA ASN A 312 9.12 -28.02 10.70
C ASN A 312 8.39 -28.19 9.36
N PRO A 313 8.97 -27.75 8.23
CA PRO A 313 8.43 -28.03 6.90
C PRO A 313 8.68 -29.51 6.60
N THR A 314 7.94 -30.40 7.25
CA THR A 314 7.97 -31.83 6.92
C THR A 314 7.39 -32.02 5.52
N ASN A 315 7.86 -33.05 4.82
CA ASN A 315 7.48 -33.48 3.47
C ASN A 315 6.00 -33.95 3.36
N ASN A 316 5.08 -33.21 3.96
CA ASN A 316 3.68 -33.55 4.20
C ASN A 316 2.72 -32.69 3.34
N SER A 317 3.19 -32.17 2.21
CA SER A 317 2.42 -31.26 1.34
C SER A 317 1.15 -31.88 0.76
N GLN A 318 1.05 -33.21 0.73
CA GLN A 318 -0.17 -33.92 0.30
C GLN A 318 -1.24 -34.00 1.38
N ILE A 319 -0.88 -33.81 2.65
CA ILE A 319 -1.78 -34.01 3.80
C ILE A 319 -2.41 -32.70 4.29
N ILE A 320 -1.74 -31.58 4.03
CA ILE A 320 -2.07 -30.27 4.59
C ILE A 320 -2.69 -29.39 3.51
N ASP A 321 -3.92 -28.92 3.73
CA ASP A 321 -4.58 -27.89 2.92
C ASP A 321 -4.93 -26.68 3.81
N PRO A 322 -3.99 -25.72 3.96
CA PRO A 322 -4.19 -24.60 4.86
C PRO A 322 -5.29 -23.66 4.38
N LEU A 323 -6.05 -23.11 5.33
CA LEU A 323 -6.86 -21.92 5.07
C LEU A 323 -5.94 -20.70 4.88
N PRO A 324 -6.19 -19.81 3.91
CA PRO A 324 -5.35 -18.62 3.66
C PRO A 324 -5.15 -17.68 4.85
N TYR A 325 -6.13 -17.61 5.75
CA TYR A 325 -6.08 -16.79 6.96
C TYR A 325 -5.73 -17.61 8.21
N LYS A 326 -5.26 -16.93 9.28
CA LYS A 326 -5.15 -17.58 10.59
C LYS A 326 -6.53 -18.05 11.02
N THR A 327 -6.62 -19.31 11.44
CA THR A 327 -7.90 -19.91 11.81
C THR A 327 -7.79 -20.58 13.18
N CYS A 328 -8.84 -20.43 13.99
CA CYS A 328 -9.00 -21.07 15.29
C CYS A 328 -10.36 -21.78 15.33
N ILE A 329 -10.35 -23.10 15.54
CA ILE A 329 -11.52 -23.91 15.81
C ILE A 329 -11.75 -23.88 17.32
N VAL A 330 -12.88 -23.31 17.72
CA VAL A 330 -13.27 -23.19 19.13
C VAL A 330 -14.44 -24.13 19.39
N ALA A 331 -14.18 -25.20 20.14
CA ALA A 331 -15.16 -26.20 20.45
C ALA A 331 -15.90 -25.82 21.75
N GLY A 332 -17.08 -25.22 21.60
CA GLY A 332 -17.91 -24.66 22.66
C GLY A 332 -18.75 -25.68 23.44
N LYS A 333 -19.41 -25.21 24.50
CA LYS A 333 -20.27 -26.00 25.41
C LYS A 333 -19.58 -27.22 26.04
N TYR A 334 -18.28 -27.09 26.35
CA TYR A 334 -17.52 -28.17 27.00
C TYR A 334 -18.12 -28.62 28.35
N ASP A 335 -18.83 -27.74 29.06
CA ASP A 335 -19.56 -28.04 30.29
C ASP A 335 -20.59 -29.18 30.14
N GLN A 336 -21.15 -29.36 28.95
CA GLN A 336 -22.07 -30.45 28.63
C GLN A 336 -21.29 -31.66 28.10
N PHE A 337 -20.29 -31.41 27.25
CA PHE A 337 -19.46 -32.45 26.64
C PHE A 337 -18.63 -33.26 27.64
N LYS A 338 -18.19 -32.65 28.74
CA LYS A 338 -17.41 -33.32 29.79
C LYS A 338 -18.11 -34.54 30.40
N ASN A 339 -19.43 -34.65 30.28
CA ASN A 339 -20.22 -35.75 30.83
C ASN A 339 -20.44 -36.91 29.83
N PHE A 340 -19.98 -36.78 28.58
CA PHE A 340 -20.12 -37.84 27.58
C PHE A 340 -19.19 -39.04 27.85
N LYS A 341 -19.52 -40.18 27.26
CA LYS A 341 -18.70 -41.41 27.32
C LYS A 341 -17.32 -41.16 26.71
N LEU A 342 -16.30 -41.83 27.23
CA LEU A 342 -14.91 -41.70 26.75
C LEU A 342 -14.77 -42.03 25.27
N ALA A 343 -15.54 -43.01 24.75
CA ALA A 343 -15.55 -43.34 23.32
C ALA A 343 -15.94 -42.14 22.45
N THR A 344 -17.03 -41.44 22.79
CA THR A 344 -17.48 -40.22 22.10
C THR A 344 -16.44 -39.11 22.22
N LYS A 345 -15.85 -38.91 23.41
CA LYS A 345 -14.81 -37.91 23.63
C LYS A 345 -13.58 -38.16 22.76
N LYS A 346 -13.15 -39.42 22.67
CA LYS A 346 -12.02 -39.84 21.83
C LYS A 346 -12.32 -39.60 20.35
N LEU A 347 -13.48 -40.03 19.87
CA LEU A 347 -13.86 -39.84 18.46
C LEU A 347 -13.91 -38.36 18.08
N VAL A 348 -14.68 -37.54 18.82
CA VAL A 348 -14.82 -36.10 18.56
C VAL A 348 -13.47 -35.39 18.69
N GLY A 349 -12.69 -35.72 19.73
CA GLY A 349 -11.36 -35.18 19.91
C GLY A 349 -10.44 -35.51 18.74
N GLN A 350 -10.36 -36.78 18.33
CA GLN A 350 -9.55 -37.23 17.20
C GLN A 350 -9.94 -36.52 15.90
N THR A 351 -11.23 -36.44 15.60
CA THR A 351 -11.73 -35.75 14.40
C THR A 351 -11.36 -34.27 14.39
N LEU A 352 -11.59 -33.55 15.49
CA LEU A 352 -11.23 -32.12 15.57
C LEU A 352 -9.73 -31.91 15.47
N ARG A 353 -8.92 -32.78 16.08
CA ARG A 353 -7.45 -32.76 15.98
C ARG A 353 -6.98 -32.93 14.54
N GLN A 354 -7.48 -33.96 13.87
CA GLN A 354 -7.16 -34.24 12.47
C GLN A 354 -7.51 -33.08 11.54
N ILE A 355 -8.71 -32.50 11.68
CA ILE A 355 -9.12 -31.34 10.88
C ILE A 355 -8.29 -30.10 11.20
N SER A 356 -7.99 -29.86 12.47
CA SER A 356 -7.14 -28.73 12.89
C SER A 356 -5.75 -28.82 12.25
N TYR A 357 -5.17 -30.02 12.22
CA TYR A 357 -3.88 -30.28 11.59
C TYR A 357 -3.94 -30.09 10.07
N THR A 358 -4.92 -30.71 9.39
CA THR A 358 -5.08 -30.60 7.93
C THR A 358 -5.30 -29.15 7.48
N THR A 359 -6.05 -28.34 8.25
CA THR A 359 -6.37 -26.95 7.90
C THR A 359 -5.36 -25.92 8.43
N LEU A 360 -4.32 -26.34 9.16
CA LEU A 360 -3.38 -25.47 9.88
C LEU A 360 -4.08 -24.44 10.79
N SER A 361 -5.05 -24.94 11.56
CA SER A 361 -5.84 -24.20 12.53
C SER A 361 -5.38 -24.46 13.96
N HIS A 362 -5.64 -23.51 14.86
CA HIS A 362 -5.56 -23.73 16.31
C HIS A 362 -6.83 -24.44 16.79
N LEU A 363 -6.75 -25.39 17.72
CA LEU A 363 -7.91 -26.02 18.33
C LEU A 363 -7.94 -25.75 19.83
N GLN A 364 -9.09 -25.28 20.33
CA GLN A 364 -9.31 -25.05 21.75
C GLN A 364 -10.72 -25.42 22.17
N TYR A 365 -10.84 -26.07 23.32
CA TYR A 365 -12.13 -26.29 23.99
C TYR A 365 -12.53 -25.08 24.85
N TYR A 366 -13.80 -24.72 24.78
CA TYR A 366 -14.37 -23.53 25.41
C TYR A 366 -15.72 -23.85 26.09
N SER A 367 -15.96 -23.19 27.22
CA SER A 367 -17.29 -23.11 27.81
C SER A 367 -17.45 -21.74 28.45
N SER A 368 -18.58 -21.09 28.24
CA SER A 368 -18.95 -19.90 28.98
C SER A 368 -19.27 -20.22 30.44
N LYS A 369 -19.63 -21.45 30.81
CA LYS A 369 -19.90 -21.77 32.22
C LYS A 369 -18.64 -22.08 33.03
N ASP A 370 -17.51 -22.30 32.35
CA ASP A 370 -16.22 -22.58 32.98
C ASP A 370 -15.34 -21.32 32.96
N SER A 371 -15.14 -20.72 34.13
CA SER A 371 -14.34 -19.50 34.29
C SER A 371 -12.87 -19.69 33.87
N HIS A 372 -12.31 -20.89 34.05
CA HIS A 372 -10.93 -21.18 33.71
C HIS A 372 -10.75 -21.28 32.19
N LEU A 373 -11.65 -21.98 31.49
CA LEU A 373 -11.63 -22.05 30.02
C LEU A 373 -11.92 -20.69 29.37
N ALA A 374 -12.86 -19.92 29.93
CA ALA A 374 -13.16 -18.57 29.44
C ALA A 374 -11.96 -17.63 29.60
N ARG A 375 -11.24 -17.71 30.72
CA ARG A 375 -10.01 -16.95 30.94
C ARG A 375 -8.91 -17.35 29.96
N LYS A 376 -8.70 -18.65 29.74
CA LYS A 376 -7.74 -19.15 28.74
C LYS A 376 -8.02 -18.62 27.34
N MET A 377 -9.29 -18.60 26.92
CA MET A 377 -9.68 -18.02 25.64
C MET A 377 -9.36 -16.52 25.57
N LYS A 378 -9.66 -15.76 26.63
CA LYS A 378 -9.30 -14.33 26.72
C LYS A 378 -7.79 -14.10 26.62
N ASP A 379 -7.00 -14.98 27.24
CA ASP A 379 -5.54 -14.93 27.17
C ASP A 379 -5.05 -15.19 25.74
N ILE A 380 -5.60 -16.19 25.03
CA ILE A 380 -5.28 -16.48 23.61
C ILE A 380 -5.57 -15.30 22.72
N LEU A 381 -6.78 -14.74 22.81
CA LEU A 381 -7.16 -13.58 22.02
C LEU A 381 -6.28 -12.37 22.37
N SER A 382 -5.94 -12.18 23.65
CA SER A 382 -5.02 -11.12 24.08
C SER A 382 -3.60 -11.31 23.56
N HIS A 383 -3.12 -12.56 23.50
CA HIS A 383 -1.83 -12.90 22.90
C HIS A 383 -1.86 -12.63 21.41
N TYR A 384 -2.90 -13.11 20.70
CA TYR A 384 -3.08 -12.84 19.28
C TYR A 384 -2.96 -11.34 18.99
N VAL A 385 -3.50 -10.49 19.85
CA VAL A 385 -3.47 -9.02 19.76
C VAL A 385 -2.10 -8.45 20.08
N SER A 386 -1.44 -8.95 21.10
CA SER A 386 -0.13 -8.47 21.56
C SER A 386 1.05 -8.99 20.71
N SER A 387 0.87 -10.05 19.93
CA SER A 387 1.90 -10.63 19.05
C SER A 387 2.17 -9.71 17.86
N SER A 388 2.90 -8.62 18.08
CA SER A 388 3.48 -7.78 17.03
C SER A 388 4.85 -8.36 16.67
N SER A 389 4.94 -9.22 15.66
CA SER A 389 6.13 -9.69 14.89
C SER A 389 7.51 -9.86 15.57
N SER A 390 7.60 -9.87 16.90
CA SER A 390 8.83 -9.90 17.69
C SER A 390 8.73 -11.08 18.63
N SER A 391 9.47 -12.14 18.29
CA SER A 391 10.27 -13.06 19.14
C SER A 391 9.73 -13.59 20.49
N ASN A 392 8.50 -13.29 20.90
CA ASN A 392 7.89 -13.69 22.17
C ASN A 392 6.70 -14.65 21.98
N GLU A 393 6.68 -15.42 20.88
CA GLU A 393 5.76 -16.56 20.71
C GLU A 393 6.03 -17.70 21.72
N ASN A 394 7.09 -17.60 22.52
CA ASN A 394 7.58 -18.69 23.36
C ASN A 394 6.83 -18.87 24.69
N ASN A 395 5.98 -17.91 25.11
CA ASN A 395 5.29 -18.01 26.41
C ASN A 395 3.93 -18.72 26.34
N TYR A 396 3.22 -18.66 25.21
CA TYR A 396 1.95 -19.38 25.05
C TYR A 396 2.13 -20.85 24.63
N LYS A 397 3.34 -21.22 24.16
CA LYS A 397 3.70 -22.59 23.74
C LYS A 397 3.84 -23.61 24.88
N LYS A 398 3.56 -23.24 26.15
CA LYS A 398 3.76 -24.12 27.31
C LYS A 398 2.55 -24.97 27.72
N GLU A 399 1.34 -24.62 27.28
CA GLU A 399 0.15 -25.43 27.58
C GLU A 399 -0.31 -26.15 26.32
N TYR A 400 -0.09 -27.46 26.30
CA TYR A 400 -0.54 -28.38 25.27
C TYR A 400 -1.27 -29.54 25.97
N SER A 401 -2.52 -29.78 25.58
CA SER A 401 -3.37 -30.82 26.20
C SER A 401 -4.01 -31.66 25.10
N CYS A 402 -3.62 -32.92 25.04
CA CYS A 402 -4.16 -33.93 24.12
C CYS A 402 -4.87 -35.09 24.82
N ASP A 403 -5.02 -35.00 26.15
CA ASP A 403 -5.82 -35.95 26.88
C ASP A 403 -7.31 -35.70 26.59
N TYR A 404 -7.98 -36.72 26.07
CA TYR A 404 -9.41 -36.68 25.71
C TYR A 404 -10.34 -36.60 26.93
N GLU A 405 -9.82 -36.89 28.14
CA GLU A 405 -10.58 -36.69 29.37
C GLU A 405 -10.60 -35.22 29.82
N GLN A 406 -9.61 -34.46 29.38
CA GLN A 406 -9.41 -33.04 29.68
C GLN A 406 -9.81 -32.16 28.48
N PRO A 407 -9.99 -30.85 28.68
CA PRO A 407 -10.21 -29.94 27.56
C PRO A 407 -8.98 -29.88 26.65
N LEU A 408 -9.21 -30.03 25.34
CA LEU A 408 -8.15 -30.00 24.35
C LEU A 408 -7.67 -28.56 24.10
N LEU A 409 -6.34 -28.39 24.02
CA LEU A 409 -5.69 -27.14 23.64
C LEU A 409 -4.47 -27.48 22.79
N ILE A 410 -4.56 -27.19 21.50
CA ILE A 410 -3.57 -27.60 20.50
C ILE A 410 -3.15 -26.39 19.68
N PRO A 411 -2.01 -25.75 20.04
CA PRO A 411 -1.40 -24.72 19.22
C PRO A 411 -0.93 -25.26 17.87
N ILE A 412 -0.83 -24.34 16.92
CA ILE A 412 -0.21 -24.63 15.63
C ILE A 412 1.27 -24.98 15.92
N ASP A 413 1.78 -26.05 15.29
CA ASP A 413 3.13 -26.63 15.45
C ASP A 413 3.38 -27.56 16.66
N SER A 414 2.40 -27.86 17.52
CA SER A 414 2.66 -28.76 18.66
C SER A 414 2.48 -30.24 18.37
N GLU A 415 1.75 -30.61 17.30
CA GLU A 415 1.43 -32.01 16.99
C GLU A 415 2.29 -32.57 15.87
N SER A 416 2.75 -33.81 16.03
CA SER A 416 3.37 -34.58 14.96
C SER A 416 2.35 -35.48 14.25
N LEU A 417 2.62 -35.84 12.99
CA LEU A 417 1.76 -36.72 12.18
C LEU A 417 1.49 -38.08 12.85
N ASN A 418 2.49 -38.59 13.59
CA ASN A 418 2.42 -39.86 14.31
C ASN A 418 1.42 -39.79 15.48
N ASP A 419 1.33 -38.64 16.16
CA ASP A 419 0.48 -38.44 17.34
C ASP A 419 -1.01 -38.28 16.98
N ILE A 420 -1.30 -37.97 15.71
CA ILE A 420 -2.64 -37.77 15.16
C ILE A 420 -3.18 -39.05 14.50
N HIS A 421 -2.36 -40.12 14.45
CA HIS A 421 -2.67 -41.39 13.76
C HIS A 421 -3.06 -41.21 12.28
N LEU A 422 -2.52 -40.18 11.63
CA LEU A 422 -2.85 -39.86 10.23
C LEU A 422 -2.04 -40.72 9.23
N ASN A 423 -1.03 -41.46 9.71
CA ASN A 423 -0.18 -42.35 8.92
C ASN A 423 -0.96 -43.49 8.24
N ASN A 424 -2.11 -43.88 8.79
CA ASN A 424 -2.92 -44.96 8.23
C ASN A 424 -3.61 -44.55 6.91
N TYR A 425 -3.69 -43.25 6.62
CA TYR A 425 -4.38 -42.71 5.45
C TYR A 425 -3.43 -42.37 4.28
N SER A 426 -2.11 -42.51 4.47
CA SER A 426 -1.11 -42.11 3.46
C SER A 426 -0.87 -43.17 2.37
N SER A 427 -1.50 -44.34 2.45
CA SER A 427 -1.15 -45.49 1.58
C SER A 427 -2.19 -45.86 0.51
N THR A 428 -3.39 -45.29 0.51
CA THR A 428 -4.43 -45.73 -0.44
C THR A 428 -5.40 -44.62 -0.88
N GLN A 429 -5.36 -44.35 -2.19
CA GLN A 429 -6.38 -43.70 -3.02
C GLN A 429 -6.57 -42.17 -2.90
N SER A 430 -6.82 -41.59 -4.08
CA SER A 430 -6.96 -40.17 -4.43
C SER A 430 -8.18 -39.43 -3.85
N SER A 431 -8.73 -39.89 -2.73
CA SER A 431 -9.77 -39.19 -1.97
C SER A 431 -9.13 -38.22 -0.98
N SER A 432 -9.72 -37.05 -0.73
CA SER A 432 -9.12 -36.11 0.22
C SER A 432 -9.14 -36.72 1.62
N ILE A 433 -8.10 -36.47 2.42
CA ILE A 433 -8.01 -36.99 3.80
C ILE A 433 -9.23 -36.57 4.65
N ILE A 434 -9.79 -35.40 4.35
CA ILE A 434 -11.03 -34.92 4.96
C ILE A 434 -12.20 -35.87 4.69
N ASP A 435 -12.28 -36.48 3.50
CA ASP A 435 -13.33 -37.45 3.15
C ASP A 435 -13.16 -38.78 3.89
N MET A 436 -11.93 -39.18 4.18
CA MET A 436 -11.68 -40.37 5.02
C MET A 436 -12.08 -40.13 6.48
N ILE A 437 -11.72 -38.96 7.02
CA ILE A 437 -12.13 -38.54 8.37
C ILE A 437 -13.66 -38.45 8.44
N LYS A 438 -14.30 -37.90 7.39
CA LYS A 438 -15.77 -37.86 7.24
C LYS A 438 -16.36 -39.24 7.41
N HIS A 439 -15.87 -40.21 6.64
CA HIS A 439 -16.44 -41.55 6.61
C HIS A 439 -16.35 -42.25 7.97
N ILE A 440 -15.27 -42.04 8.73
CA ILE A 440 -15.10 -42.61 10.07
C ILE A 440 -16.02 -41.92 11.09
N TYR A 441 -16.22 -40.61 10.98
CA TYR A 441 -17.12 -39.91 11.88
C TYR A 441 -18.58 -40.30 11.63
N LEU A 442 -18.97 -40.35 10.35
CA LEU A 442 -20.34 -40.67 9.94
C LEU A 442 -20.71 -42.14 10.13
N SER A 443 -19.74 -43.06 10.26
CA SER A 443 -20.05 -44.45 10.61
C SER A 443 -20.59 -44.61 12.03
N GLU A 444 -20.19 -43.72 12.95
CA GLU A 444 -20.68 -43.70 14.33
C GLU A 444 -21.88 -42.76 14.50
N TYR A 445 -21.91 -41.65 13.75
CA TYR A 445 -22.98 -40.66 13.76
C TYR A 445 -23.50 -40.41 12.32
N PRO A 446 -24.42 -41.24 11.81
CA PRO A 446 -24.98 -41.03 10.48
C PRO A 446 -25.74 -39.70 10.41
N ASP A 447 -25.46 -38.92 9.36
CA ASP A 447 -26.01 -37.57 9.18
C ASP A 447 -27.55 -37.61 9.14
N ASN A 448 -28.17 -36.90 10.08
CA ASN A 448 -29.58 -36.53 9.98
C ASN A 448 -29.65 -35.15 9.31
N GLU A 449 -29.51 -35.09 7.98
CA GLU A 449 -29.58 -33.85 7.18
C GLU A 449 -30.82 -32.99 7.49
N LYS A 450 -31.89 -33.60 8.01
CA LYS A 450 -33.14 -32.95 8.36
C LYS A 450 -33.04 -31.90 9.49
N LEU A 451 -31.98 -31.90 10.30
CA LEU A 451 -31.87 -30.97 11.45
C LEU A 451 -31.26 -29.60 11.10
N ILE A 452 -30.71 -29.40 9.89
CA ILE A 452 -30.01 -28.16 9.53
C ILE A 452 -30.97 -27.11 8.94
N ASN A 453 -32.13 -27.53 8.44
CA ASN A 453 -33.09 -26.67 7.74
C ASN A 453 -34.02 -25.88 8.68
N GLU A 454 -33.97 -26.11 10.00
CA GLU A 454 -34.77 -25.37 10.98
C GLU A 454 -33.93 -24.30 11.70
N MET A 455 -33.23 -23.44 10.94
CA MET A 455 -32.95 -22.11 11.46
C MET A 455 -34.10 -21.22 11.00
N ASN A 456 -35.07 -20.99 11.91
CA ASN A 456 -36.10 -19.98 11.72
C ASN A 456 -35.42 -18.65 11.39
N PHE A 457 -35.50 -18.23 10.13
CA PHE A 457 -34.99 -16.95 9.68
C PHE A 457 -35.90 -15.87 10.24
N GLU A 458 -35.45 -15.15 11.26
CA GLU A 458 -36.04 -13.87 11.58
C GLU A 458 -35.70 -12.91 10.45
N ASN A 459 -36.74 -12.45 9.72
CA ASN A 459 -36.57 -11.43 8.70
C ASN A 459 -36.09 -10.15 9.40
N PRO A 460 -34.92 -9.59 9.03
CA PRO A 460 -34.40 -8.36 9.64
C PRO A 460 -35.43 -7.21 9.63
N SER A 461 -36.29 -7.19 8.60
CA SER A 461 -37.35 -6.20 8.43
C SER A 461 -38.45 -6.28 9.51
N ASN A 462 -38.53 -7.38 10.25
CA ASN A 462 -39.48 -7.56 11.36
C ASN A 462 -38.91 -7.13 12.71
N ASP A 463 -37.60 -6.85 12.79
CA ASP A 463 -36.97 -6.42 14.05
C ASP A 463 -37.12 -4.90 14.21
N PRO A 464 -37.82 -4.42 15.27
CA PRO A 464 -38.06 -2.99 15.50
C PRO A 464 -36.78 -2.15 15.68
N ASN A 465 -35.64 -2.78 15.95
CA ASN A 465 -34.35 -2.08 16.04
C ASN A 465 -33.82 -1.61 14.67
N PHE A 466 -34.33 -2.18 13.56
CA PHE A 466 -33.93 -1.84 12.20
C PHE A 466 -35.01 -1.06 11.44
N ASN A 467 -36.08 -0.62 12.14
CA ASN A 467 -37.13 0.20 11.53
C ASN A 467 -36.55 1.53 11.06
N GLU A 468 -36.60 1.74 9.75
CA GLU A 468 -36.20 2.97 9.10
C GLU A 468 -37.42 3.54 8.36
N PRO A 469 -38.15 4.51 8.95
CA PRO A 469 -39.52 4.86 8.50
C PRO A 469 -39.61 5.32 7.05
N ILE A 470 -38.52 5.86 6.49
CA ILE A 470 -38.44 6.25 5.08
C ILE A 470 -38.25 5.01 4.20
N ILE A 471 -37.34 4.10 4.57
CA ILE A 471 -37.06 2.87 3.83
C ILE A 471 -38.26 1.93 3.91
N ASP A 472 -38.88 1.78 5.09
CA ASP A 472 -40.05 0.93 5.30
C ASP A 472 -41.23 1.41 4.45
N LYS A 473 -41.43 2.73 4.32
CA LYS A 473 -42.45 3.31 3.45
C LYS A 473 -42.15 3.03 1.97
N LEU A 474 -40.89 3.16 1.55
CA LEU A 474 -40.50 2.86 0.16
C LEU A 474 -40.63 1.37 -0.16
N LEU A 475 -40.28 0.49 0.79
CA LEU A 475 -40.45 -0.95 0.68
C LEU A 475 -41.93 -1.30 0.52
N SER A 476 -42.78 -0.79 1.41
CA SER A 476 -44.23 -1.02 1.36
C SER A 476 -44.84 -0.53 0.03
N GLN A 477 -44.41 0.63 -0.47
CA GLN A 477 -44.83 1.13 -1.79
C GLN A 477 -44.40 0.18 -2.92
N ARG A 478 -43.16 -0.32 -2.89
CA ARG A 478 -42.65 -1.27 -3.90
C ARG A 478 -43.35 -2.62 -3.82
N GLU A 479 -43.60 -3.14 -2.63
CA GLU A 479 -44.33 -4.40 -2.45
C GLU A 479 -45.77 -4.29 -2.96
N GLU A 480 -46.43 -3.15 -2.75
CA GLU A 480 -47.75 -2.86 -3.31
C GLU A 480 -47.71 -2.79 -4.85
N GLU A 481 -46.74 -2.08 -5.44
CA GLU A 481 -46.53 -2.05 -6.90
C GLU A 481 -46.30 -3.45 -7.48
N ILE A 482 -45.46 -4.26 -6.83
CA ILE A 482 -45.17 -5.63 -7.26
C ILE A 482 -46.40 -6.52 -7.14
N ALA A 483 -47.15 -6.40 -6.05
CA ALA A 483 -48.37 -7.17 -5.83
C ALA A 483 -49.42 -6.87 -6.90
N ILE A 484 -49.62 -5.58 -7.23
CA ILE A 484 -50.50 -5.15 -8.33
C ILE A 484 -50.02 -5.73 -9.66
N ASN A 485 -48.72 -5.59 -10.00
CA ASN A 485 -48.17 -6.14 -11.24
C ASN A 485 -48.33 -7.67 -11.33
N LEU A 486 -48.07 -8.39 -10.24
CA LEU A 486 -48.26 -9.85 -10.19
C LEU A 486 -49.72 -10.23 -10.36
N GLN A 487 -50.63 -9.48 -9.75
CA GLN A 487 -52.06 -9.69 -9.89
C GLN A 487 -52.52 -9.41 -11.32
N GLU A 488 -52.05 -8.33 -11.95
CA GLU A 488 -52.29 -8.03 -13.37
C GLU A 488 -51.70 -9.11 -14.31
N MET A 489 -50.55 -9.69 -13.97
CA MET A 489 -49.98 -10.85 -14.68
C MET A 489 -50.84 -12.10 -14.56
N ILE A 490 -51.40 -12.38 -13.37
CA ILE A 490 -52.30 -13.52 -13.13
C ILE A 490 -53.65 -13.30 -13.84
N GLU A 491 -54.14 -12.07 -13.86
CA GLU A 491 -55.39 -11.68 -14.53
C GLU A 491 -55.24 -11.51 -16.05
N GLY A 492 -54.03 -11.72 -16.60
CA GLY A 492 -53.76 -11.74 -18.04
C GLY A 492 -53.79 -10.37 -18.73
N ASN A 493 -53.72 -9.29 -17.95
CA ASN A 493 -53.85 -7.92 -18.43
C ASN A 493 -52.51 -7.18 -18.40
N LEU A 494 -51.58 -7.54 -19.29
CA LEU A 494 -50.50 -6.62 -19.67
C LEU A 494 -50.38 -6.51 -21.20
N PRO A 495 -50.18 -5.29 -21.73
CA PRO A 495 -49.83 -5.08 -23.13
C PRO A 495 -48.51 -5.78 -23.43
N LYS A 496 -48.39 -6.37 -24.62
CA LYS A 496 -47.15 -6.99 -25.11
C LYS A 496 -45.96 -6.05 -24.88
N PRO A 497 -44.80 -6.54 -24.42
CA PRO A 497 -43.60 -5.72 -24.32
C PRO A 497 -43.29 -5.14 -25.71
N ILE A 498 -43.13 -3.82 -25.78
CA ILE A 498 -42.61 -3.17 -26.97
C ILE A 498 -41.14 -3.60 -27.08
N ILE A 499 -40.90 -4.62 -27.88
CA ILE A 499 -39.58 -4.92 -28.41
C ILE A 499 -39.28 -3.77 -29.37
N ASN A 500 -38.44 -2.82 -28.95
CA ASN A 500 -37.87 -1.87 -29.89
C ASN A 500 -36.97 -2.67 -30.83
N ASP A 501 -37.41 -2.84 -32.07
CA ASP A 501 -36.57 -3.38 -33.13
C ASP A 501 -35.31 -2.50 -33.30
N PRO A 502 -34.12 -3.10 -33.44
CA PRO A 502 -32.92 -2.36 -33.72
C PRO A 502 -32.93 -1.95 -35.19
N HIS A 503 -33.15 -0.66 -35.45
CA HIS A 503 -32.77 -0.03 -36.72
C HIS A 503 -31.45 0.71 -36.55
#